data_AF-A0A8E4BRR7-F1
#
_entry.id   AF-A0A8E4BRR7-F1
#
_cell.length_a   1.000
_cell.length_b   1.000
_cell.length_c   1.000
_cell.angle_alpha   90.00
_cell.angle_beta   90.00
_cell.angle_gamma   90.00
#
_symmetry.space_group_name_H-M   'P 1'
#
loop_
_entity.id
_entity.type
_entity.pdbx_description
1 polymer ?
#
loop_
_entity_poly.entity_id
_entity_poly.type
_entity_poly.pdbx_seq_one_letter_code
_entity_poly.pdbx_strand_id
1 'polypeptide(L)'
;MDGSEKYIDNNVISVAGISDRSNTPRFGNVIAMARVGLHHPIFGVGHGYVDMYMMSEFPSFVKNHQEVKQWTSDMLSLTFMRIQYPVVNEFSQLIAEYGIVGIILFCIPIIYLFREVIRKRSILKERFDIICILIMFIGQLGCLFSSQFFYTYPISFALLYCAIFDRGECSLVPNR
;
A
#
# COMPACT_ATOMS: atom_id res chain seq x y z
N MET A 1 23.98 -7.77 -31.39
CA MET A 1 23.51 -7.24 -30.10
C MET A 1 22.08 -7.70 -29.95
N ASP A 2 21.90 -8.65 -29.05
CA ASP A 2 20.82 -9.63 -28.98
C ASP A 2 19.56 -9.04 -28.33
N GLY A 3 18.38 -9.40 -28.83
CA GLY A 3 17.10 -8.77 -28.48
C GLY A 3 16.72 -8.90 -27.00
N SER A 4 17.38 -9.80 -26.27
CA SER A 4 17.27 -10.05 -24.83
C SER A 4 17.77 -8.87 -23.98
N GLU A 5 18.87 -8.19 -24.33
CA GLU A 5 19.38 -7.02 -23.61
C GLU A 5 18.43 -5.82 -23.72
N LYS A 6 17.83 -5.63 -24.90
CA LYS A 6 16.88 -4.53 -25.16
C LYS A 6 15.55 -4.70 -24.40
N TYR A 7 15.14 -5.94 -24.11
CA TYR A 7 13.95 -6.24 -23.31
C TYR A 7 14.19 -6.04 -21.81
N ILE A 8 15.39 -6.37 -21.31
CA ILE A 8 15.75 -6.14 -19.90
C ILE A 8 15.91 -4.64 -19.65
N ASP A 9 16.58 -3.90 -20.53
CA ASP A 9 16.76 -2.45 -20.36
C ASP A 9 15.42 -1.72 -20.40
N ASN A 10 14.54 -2.02 -21.37
CA ASN A 10 13.27 -1.30 -21.48
C ASN A 10 12.31 -1.58 -20.32
N ASN A 11 12.27 -2.80 -19.76
CA ASN A 11 11.35 -3.11 -18.65
C ASN A 11 11.91 -2.73 -17.28
N VAL A 12 13.20 -2.97 -17.02
CA VAL A 12 13.81 -2.64 -15.72
C VAL A 12 13.96 -1.13 -15.59
N ILE A 13 14.27 -0.43 -16.69
CA ILE A 13 14.32 1.03 -16.72
C ILE A 13 12.91 1.63 -16.80
N SER A 14 11.89 1.02 -17.43
CA SER A 14 10.50 1.54 -17.36
C SER A 14 9.93 1.48 -15.94
N VAL A 15 10.22 0.43 -15.16
CA VAL A 15 9.80 0.33 -13.75
C VAL A 15 10.48 1.39 -12.88
N ALA A 16 11.72 1.78 -13.19
CA ALA A 16 12.45 2.87 -12.55
C ALA A 16 12.33 4.22 -13.29
N GLY A 17 11.56 4.26 -14.38
CA GLY A 17 11.70 5.22 -15.46
C GLY A 17 10.68 6.32 -15.36
N ILE A 18 11.18 7.50 -15.05
CA ILE A 18 10.47 8.77 -15.18
C ILE A 18 10.02 9.04 -16.65
N SER A 19 10.37 8.15 -17.59
CA SER A 19 10.12 8.25 -19.04
C SER A 19 8.70 7.88 -19.51
N ASP A 20 7.89 7.21 -18.69
CA ASP A 20 6.50 6.92 -19.05
C ASP A 20 5.57 8.06 -18.60
N ARG A 21 5.08 8.83 -19.58
CA ARG A 21 4.27 10.06 -19.42
C ARG A 21 3.04 9.89 -18.51
N SER A 22 2.51 8.66 -18.35
CA SER A 22 1.37 8.30 -17.49
C SER A 22 1.75 7.93 -16.05
N ASN A 23 3.00 7.52 -15.79
CA ASN A 23 3.50 7.22 -14.45
C ASN A 23 4.13 8.44 -13.77
N THR A 24 4.59 9.44 -14.54
CA THR A 24 5.14 10.70 -14.01
C THR A 24 4.21 11.39 -13.01
N PRO A 25 2.89 11.53 -13.26
CA PRO A 25 1.97 12.16 -12.31
C PRO A 25 1.76 11.32 -11.05
N ARG A 26 1.69 9.99 -11.18
CA ARG A 26 1.57 9.06 -10.04
C ARG A 26 2.79 9.12 -9.13
N PHE A 27 3.98 9.08 -9.72
CA PHE A 27 5.24 9.19 -8.98
C PHE A 27 5.37 10.56 -8.31
N GLY A 28 4.95 11.63 -8.99
CA GLY A 28 4.82 12.96 -8.40
C GLY A 28 3.91 12.99 -7.18
N ASN A 29 2.79 12.28 -7.25
CA ASN A 29 1.82 12.18 -6.16
C ASN A 29 2.43 11.48 -4.94
N VAL A 30 3.08 10.33 -5.13
CA VAL A 30 3.79 9.59 -4.07
C VAL A 30 4.82 10.50 -3.39
N ILE A 31 5.63 11.23 -4.16
CA ILE A 31 6.66 12.11 -3.62
C ILE A 31 6.04 13.26 -2.82
N ALA A 32 4.98 13.89 -3.34
CA ALA A 32 4.31 14.98 -2.65
C ALA A 32 3.69 14.50 -1.31
N MET A 33 3.02 13.35 -1.30
CA MET A 33 2.50 12.74 -0.06
C MET A 33 3.62 12.45 0.94
N ALA A 34 4.69 11.82 0.48
CA ALA A 34 5.83 11.49 1.33
C ALA A 34 6.46 12.76 1.95
N ARG A 35 6.58 13.85 1.18
CA ARG A 35 7.05 15.15 1.69
C ARG A 35 6.13 15.72 2.77
N VAL A 36 4.82 15.70 2.54
CA VAL A 36 3.84 16.17 3.54
C VAL A 36 4.01 15.42 4.87
N GLY A 37 4.16 14.10 4.83
CA GLY A 37 4.41 13.32 6.04
C GLY A 37 5.79 13.51 6.64
N LEU A 38 6.83 13.78 5.84
CA LEU A 38 8.15 14.19 6.37
C LEU A 38 8.09 15.55 7.07
N HIS A 39 7.24 16.47 6.62
CA HIS A 39 6.97 17.74 7.31
C HIS A 39 6.15 17.56 8.60
N HIS A 40 5.32 16.51 8.68
CA HIS A 40 4.47 16.21 9.82
C HIS A 40 4.71 14.78 10.35
N PRO A 41 5.93 14.45 10.81
CA PRO A 41 6.38 13.07 10.95
C PRO A 41 5.69 12.27 12.05
N ILE A 42 5.16 12.92 13.10
CA ILE A 42 4.61 12.22 14.27
C ILE A 42 3.17 11.78 14.01
N PHE A 43 2.27 12.74 13.79
CA PHE A 43 0.83 12.52 13.67
C PHE A 43 0.27 12.74 12.26
N GLY A 44 1.11 13.15 11.30
CA GLY A 44 0.64 13.57 9.98
C GLY A 44 -0.21 14.83 10.04
N VAL A 45 -0.94 15.10 8.95
CA VAL A 45 -1.85 16.25 8.83
C VAL A 45 -3.32 15.89 9.05
N GLY A 46 -3.63 14.62 9.29
CA GLY A 46 -4.99 14.10 9.46
C GLY A 46 -5.65 13.67 8.14
N HIS A 47 -6.57 12.71 8.27
CA HIS A 47 -7.31 12.14 7.14
C HIS A 47 -8.10 13.20 6.37
N GLY A 48 -7.99 13.18 5.03
CA GLY A 48 -8.70 14.10 4.15
C GLY A 48 -8.13 15.52 4.05
N TYR A 49 -7.08 15.85 4.81
CA TYR A 49 -6.39 17.16 4.70
C TYR A 49 -5.11 17.11 3.86
N VAL A 50 -4.57 15.91 3.60
CA VAL A 50 -3.30 15.70 2.89
C VAL A 50 -3.26 16.42 1.55
N ASP A 51 -4.35 16.36 0.78
CA ASP A 51 -4.41 16.97 -0.55
C ASP A 51 -4.15 18.49 -0.52
N MET A 52 -4.56 19.19 0.55
CA MET A 52 -4.31 20.64 0.69
C MET A 52 -2.83 20.94 0.90
N TYR A 53 -2.14 20.10 1.67
CA TYR A 53 -0.70 20.24 1.91
C TYR A 53 0.12 19.77 0.71
N MET A 54 -0.39 18.86 -0.12
CA MET A 54 0.31 18.38 -1.30
C MET A 54 0.46 19.44 -2.39
N MET A 55 -0.47 20.40 -2.50
CA MET A 55 -0.43 21.46 -3.54
C MET A 55 0.90 22.23 -3.55
N SER A 56 1.48 22.50 -2.38
CA SER A 56 2.78 23.18 -2.25
C SER A 56 3.98 22.26 -2.42
N GLU A 57 3.80 20.95 -2.25
CA GLU A 57 4.89 19.97 -2.15
C GLU A 57 5.19 19.22 -3.45
N PHE A 58 4.40 19.43 -4.51
CA PHE A 58 4.66 18.81 -5.81
C PHE A 58 6.05 19.16 -6.36
N PRO A 59 6.83 18.15 -6.78
CA PRO A 59 8.16 18.40 -7.32
C PRO A 59 8.10 19.15 -8.66
N SER A 60 9.13 19.96 -8.93
CA SER A 60 9.19 20.88 -10.07
C SER A 60 9.04 20.18 -11.43
N PHE A 61 9.46 18.93 -11.55
CA PHE A 61 9.31 18.14 -12.78
C PHE A 61 7.86 17.72 -13.08
N VAL A 62 6.97 17.70 -12.08
CA VAL A 62 5.55 17.33 -12.23
C VAL A 62 4.63 18.56 -12.22
N LYS A 63 5.08 19.67 -11.63
CA LYS A 63 4.30 20.91 -11.52
C LYS A 63 3.85 21.50 -12.88
N ASN A 64 4.57 21.17 -13.96
CA ASN A 64 4.24 21.60 -15.32
C ASN A 64 3.42 20.58 -16.13
N HIS A 65 3.14 19.39 -15.59
CA HIS A 65 2.31 18.40 -16.27
C HIS A 65 0.84 18.81 -16.28
N GLN A 66 0.18 18.59 -17.43
CA GLN A 66 -1.21 18.99 -17.67
C GLN A 66 -2.20 18.26 -16.73
N GLU A 67 -1.96 16.99 -16.41
CA GLU A 67 -2.82 16.21 -15.49
C GLU A 67 -2.80 16.78 -14.06
N VAL A 68 -1.62 17.12 -13.54
CA VAL A 68 -1.50 17.68 -12.19
C VAL A 68 -2.08 19.08 -12.11
N LYS A 69 -1.94 19.88 -13.18
CA LYS A 69 -2.62 21.18 -13.28
C LYS A 69 -4.14 21.04 -13.30
N GLN A 70 -4.67 20.04 -14.02
CA GLN A 70 -6.10 19.77 -14.03
C GLN A 70 -6.60 19.36 -12.64
N TRP A 71 -5.95 18.40 -11.97
CA TRP A 71 -6.33 17.99 -10.62
C TRP A 71 -6.28 19.13 -9.61
N THR A 72 -5.25 19.98 -9.69
CA THR A 72 -5.12 21.15 -8.81
C THR A 72 -6.21 22.19 -9.09
N SER A 73 -6.54 22.43 -10.36
CA SER A 73 -7.63 23.33 -10.75
C SER A 73 -9.01 22.80 -10.33
N ASP A 74 -9.23 21.50 -10.47
CA ASP A 74 -10.46 20.83 -10.05
C ASP A 74 -10.62 20.90 -8.53
N MET A 75 -9.53 20.69 -7.78
CA MET A 75 -9.53 20.78 -6.33
C MET A 75 -9.69 22.23 -5.81
N LEU A 76 -9.23 23.23 -6.55
CA LEU A 76 -9.44 24.65 -6.22
C LEU A 76 -10.86 25.15 -6.59
N SER A 77 -11.50 24.53 -7.58
CA SER A 77 -12.83 24.92 -8.07
C SER A 77 -13.99 24.18 -7.41
N LEU A 78 -13.75 22.98 -6.89
CA LEU A 78 -14.73 22.16 -6.17
C LEU A 78 -14.35 22.08 -4.68
N THR A 79 -15.34 21.93 -3.80
CA THR A 79 -15.08 21.82 -2.35
C THR A 79 -14.12 20.66 -2.09
N PHE A 80 -13.01 20.93 -1.39
CA PHE A 80 -11.91 20.00 -1.06
C PHE A 80 -12.33 18.63 -0.50
N MET A 81 -13.55 18.50 0.03
CA MET A 81 -14.11 17.22 0.49
C MET A 81 -14.67 16.32 -0.62
N ARG A 82 -14.77 16.80 -1.87
CA ARG A 82 -15.32 16.05 -3.01
C ARG A 82 -14.27 15.54 -4.00
N ILE A 83 -13.08 16.15 -4.02
CA ILE A 83 -12.00 15.78 -4.94
C ILE A 83 -10.72 15.60 -4.14
N GLN A 84 -10.13 14.41 -4.26
CA GLN A 84 -8.89 14.00 -3.62
C GLN A 84 -7.88 13.65 -4.71
N TYR A 85 -6.59 13.85 -4.46
CA TYR A 85 -5.58 13.32 -5.38
C TYR A 85 -5.63 11.78 -5.32
N PRO A 86 -5.45 11.08 -6.46
CA PRO A 86 -5.58 9.63 -6.49
C PRO A 86 -4.52 8.98 -5.59
N VAL A 87 -4.96 8.22 -4.60
CA VAL A 87 -4.06 7.46 -3.73
C VAL A 87 -3.44 6.33 -4.55
N VAL A 88 -2.16 6.46 -4.85
CA VAL A 88 -1.39 5.48 -5.62
C VAL A 88 -0.43 4.66 -4.76
N ASN A 89 -0.33 4.97 -3.48
CA ASN A 89 0.49 4.23 -2.51
C ASN A 89 -0.06 4.46 -1.10
N GLU A 90 -0.59 3.41 -0.50
CA GLU A 90 -1.20 3.46 0.84
C GLU A 90 -0.19 3.87 1.92
N PHE A 91 1.06 3.40 1.84
CA PHE A 91 2.08 3.76 2.84
C PHE A 91 2.43 5.25 2.82
N SER A 92 2.46 5.86 1.63
CA SER A 92 2.68 7.30 1.47
C SER A 92 1.50 8.09 2.03
N GLN A 93 0.28 7.58 1.86
CA GLN A 93 -0.90 8.13 2.52
C GLN A 93 -0.84 8.00 4.04
N LEU A 94 -0.50 6.82 4.57
CA LEU A 94 -0.38 6.59 6.01
C LEU A 94 0.66 7.52 6.66
N ILE A 95 1.80 7.71 5.99
CA ILE A 95 2.84 8.67 6.40
C ILE A 95 2.30 10.11 6.41
N ALA A 96 1.58 10.52 5.37
CA ALA A 96 1.06 11.87 5.25
C ALA A 96 -0.08 12.16 6.25
N GLU A 97 -1.02 11.23 6.40
CA GLU A 97 -2.23 11.40 7.22
C GLU A 97 -1.98 11.19 8.71
N TYR A 98 -1.18 10.18 9.06
CA TYR A 98 -1.06 9.69 10.43
C TYR A 98 0.40 9.65 10.92
N GLY A 99 1.36 9.99 10.07
CA GLY A 99 2.78 9.97 10.42
C GLY A 99 3.31 8.58 10.76
N ILE A 100 4.45 8.56 11.45
CA ILE A 100 5.11 7.33 11.90
C ILE A 100 4.22 6.52 12.85
N VAL A 101 3.39 7.19 13.65
CA VAL A 101 2.47 6.52 14.58
C VAL A 101 1.47 5.67 13.80
N GLY A 102 0.90 6.21 12.73
CA GLY A 102 -0.01 5.46 11.86
C GLY A 102 0.64 4.24 11.22
N ILE A 103 1.85 4.38 10.68
CA ILE A 103 2.60 3.24 10.10
C ILE A 103 2.84 2.16 11.15
N ILE A 104 3.28 2.53 12.35
CA ILE A 104 3.54 1.58 13.42
C ILE A 104 2.26 0.82 13.77
N LEU A 105 1.15 1.54 13.98
CA LEU A 105 -0.15 0.94 14.29
C LEU A 105 -0.65 0.02 13.16
N PHE A 106 -0.40 0.39 11.90
CA PHE A 106 -0.75 -0.43 10.74
C PHE A 106 0.11 -1.70 10.65
N CYS A 107 1.40 -1.62 10.97
CA CYS A 107 2.34 -2.73 10.88
C CYS A 107 2.23 -3.73 12.04
N ILE A 108 1.82 -3.31 13.25
CA ILE A 108 1.68 -4.19 14.42
C ILE A 108 0.85 -5.46 14.13
N PRO A 109 -0.39 -5.39 13.61
CA PRO A 109 -1.19 -6.58 13.36
C PRO A 109 -0.56 -7.50 12.30
N ILE A 110 0.08 -6.91 11.28
CA ILE A 110 0.78 -7.65 10.22
C ILE A 110 1.96 -8.44 10.81
N ILE A 111 2.81 -7.77 11.59
CA ILE A 111 3.98 -8.37 12.25
C ILE A 111 3.55 -9.48 13.22
N TYR A 112 2.50 -9.22 14.01
CA TYR A 112 1.94 -10.21 14.92
C TYR A 112 1.51 -11.48 14.17
N LEU A 113 0.79 -11.32 13.07
CA LEU A 113 0.28 -12.45 12.30
C LEU A 113 1.43 -13.26 11.66
N PHE A 114 2.41 -12.61 11.05
CA PHE A 114 3.59 -13.31 10.52
C PHE A 114 4.38 -14.05 11.59
N ARG A 115 4.54 -13.46 12.77
CA ARG A 115 5.19 -14.11 13.91
C ARG A 115 4.46 -15.41 14.29
N GLU A 116 3.13 -15.40 14.27
CA GLU A 116 2.32 -16.58 14.60
C GLU A 116 2.37 -17.67 13.51
N VAL A 117 2.42 -17.28 12.24
CA VAL A 117 2.69 -18.21 11.12
C VAL A 117 4.04 -18.91 11.32
N ILE A 118 5.09 -18.16 11.62
CA ILE A 118 6.44 -18.71 11.83
C ILE A 118 6.46 -19.65 13.05
N ARG A 119 5.82 -19.24 14.15
CA ARG A 119 5.70 -20.05 15.37
C ARG A 119 4.97 -21.36 15.12
N LYS A 120 3.90 -21.35 14.32
CA LYS A 120 3.09 -22.53 13.99
C LYS A 120 3.38 -23.10 12.60
N ARG A 121 4.62 -23.02 12.14
CA ARG A 121 5.01 -23.46 10.79
C ARG A 121 4.70 -24.93 10.48
N SER A 122 4.51 -25.79 11.48
CA SER A 122 4.09 -27.19 11.28
C SER A 122 2.74 -27.27 10.58
N ILE A 123 1.81 -26.37 10.90
CA ILE A 123 0.48 -26.31 10.30
C ILE A 123 0.57 -26.09 8.78
N LEU A 124 1.57 -25.34 8.30
CA LEU A 124 1.77 -25.11 6.87
C LEU A 124 2.06 -26.41 6.10
N LYS A 125 2.63 -27.43 6.74
CA LYS A 125 2.89 -28.73 6.10
C LYS A 125 1.63 -29.59 5.98
N GLU A 126 0.68 -29.39 6.89
CA GLU A 126 -0.53 -30.20 7.01
C GLU A 126 -1.71 -29.58 6.26
N ARG A 127 -1.72 -28.25 6.13
CA ARG A 127 -2.85 -27.47 5.61
C ARG A 127 -2.44 -26.57 4.45
N PHE A 128 -2.65 -27.07 3.23
CA PHE A 128 -2.36 -26.34 1.99
C PHE A 128 -3.21 -25.07 1.82
N ASP A 129 -4.44 -25.08 2.34
CA ASP A 129 -5.34 -23.93 2.36
C ASP A 129 -4.72 -22.71 3.06
N ILE A 130 -3.98 -22.91 4.15
CA ILE A 130 -3.30 -21.82 4.87
C ILE A 130 -2.17 -21.22 4.03
N ILE A 131 -1.47 -22.03 3.23
CA ILE A 131 -0.45 -21.53 2.30
C ILE A 131 -1.09 -20.60 1.25
N CYS A 132 -2.21 -21.02 0.65
CA CYS A 132 -2.92 -20.21 -0.33
C CYS A 132 -3.37 -18.86 0.27
N ILE A 133 -3.93 -18.88 1.47
CA ILE A 133 -4.36 -17.67 2.18
C ILE A 133 -3.16 -16.77 2.51
N LEU A 134 -2.02 -17.35 2.93
CA LEU A 134 -0.79 -16.60 3.20
C LEU A 134 -0.25 -15.90 1.95
N ILE A 135 -0.21 -16.60 0.81
CA ILE A 135 0.23 -16.02 -0.47
C ILE A 135 -0.72 -14.89 -0.89
N MET A 136 -2.03 -15.10 -0.77
CA MET A 136 -3.03 -14.06 -1.02
C MET A 136 -2.78 -12.82 -0.15
N PHE A 137 -2.56 -13.01 1.16
CA PHE A 137 -2.31 -11.92 2.09
C PHE A 137 -1.03 -11.15 1.77
N ILE A 138 0.08 -11.84 1.47
CA ILE A 138 1.34 -11.21 1.03
C ILE A 138 1.13 -10.44 -0.28
N GLY A 139 0.38 -11.00 -1.22
CA GLY A 139 0.01 -10.33 -2.47
C GLY A 139 -0.75 -9.02 -2.22
N GLN A 140 -1.72 -9.03 -1.30
CA GLN A 140 -2.45 -7.82 -0.91
C GLN A 140 -1.51 -6.77 -0.29
N LEU A 141 -0.57 -7.16 0.58
CA LEU A 141 0.44 -6.24 1.12
C LEU A 141 1.30 -5.62 0.01
N GLY A 142 1.65 -6.41 -1.01
CA GLY A 142 2.34 -5.90 -2.21
C GLY A 142 1.50 -4.88 -2.99
N CYS A 143 0.20 -5.13 -3.14
CA CYS A 143 -0.71 -4.21 -3.83
C CYS A 143 -0.83 -2.85 -3.14
N LEU A 144 -0.72 -2.78 -1.80
CA LEU A 144 -0.77 -1.52 -1.04
C LEU A 144 0.38 -0.54 -1.40
N PHE A 145 1.47 -1.02 -1.99
CA PHE A 145 2.54 -0.14 -2.50
C PHE A 145 2.17 0.60 -3.79
N SER A 146 1.17 0.12 -4.52
CA SER A 146 0.78 0.64 -5.85
C SER A 146 -0.69 1.04 -5.93
N SER A 147 -1.41 0.94 -4.80
CA SER A 147 -2.84 1.19 -4.75
C SER A 147 -3.29 1.65 -3.38
N GLN A 148 -4.51 2.18 -3.34
CA GLN A 148 -5.21 2.53 -2.12
C GLN A 148 -5.66 1.26 -1.35
N PHE A 149 -5.96 1.43 -0.08
CA PHE A 149 -6.64 0.44 0.75
C PHE A 149 -7.91 -0.12 0.10
N PHE A 150 -7.98 -1.45 -0.01
CA PHE A 150 -9.18 -2.18 -0.44
C PHE A 150 -9.61 -3.19 0.63
N TYR A 151 -10.92 -3.49 0.69
CA TYR A 151 -11.50 -4.47 1.62
C TYR A 151 -10.95 -5.90 1.48
N THR A 152 -10.27 -6.20 0.38
CA THR A 152 -9.55 -7.48 0.20
C THR A 152 -8.42 -7.67 1.21
N TYR A 153 -7.78 -6.59 1.67
CA TYR A 153 -6.76 -6.64 2.73
C TYR A 153 -7.33 -7.13 4.08
N PRO A 154 -8.34 -6.49 4.70
CA PRO A 154 -8.86 -6.96 5.98
C PRO A 154 -9.53 -8.33 5.88
N ILE A 155 -10.12 -8.69 4.74
CA ILE A 155 -10.68 -10.03 4.51
C ILE A 155 -9.57 -11.08 4.51
N SER A 156 -8.50 -10.87 3.74
CA SER A 156 -7.37 -11.82 3.69
C SER A 156 -6.65 -11.92 5.05
N PHE A 157 -6.51 -10.80 5.77
CA PHE A 157 -6.02 -10.79 7.15
C PHE A 157 -6.90 -11.63 8.08
N ALA A 158 -8.21 -11.41 8.07
CA ALA A 158 -9.15 -12.10 8.95
C ALA A 158 -9.20 -13.61 8.66
N LEU A 159 -9.20 -14.00 7.37
CA LEU A 159 -9.15 -15.40 6.97
C LEU A 159 -7.88 -16.10 7.46
N LEU A 160 -6.73 -15.43 7.32
CA LEU A 160 -5.46 -15.98 7.77
C LEU A 160 -5.40 -16.09 9.29
N TYR A 161 -5.89 -15.07 10.00
CA TYR A 161 -6.01 -15.08 11.44
C TYR A 161 -6.88 -16.26 11.91
N CYS A 162 -8.09 -16.38 11.37
CA CYS A 162 -8.98 -17.49 11.69
C CYS A 162 -8.31 -18.83 11.41
N ALA A 163 -7.71 -19.04 10.24
CA ALA A 163 -7.11 -20.33 9.91
C ALA A 163 -5.92 -20.73 10.81
N ILE A 164 -5.17 -19.76 11.35
CA ILE A 164 -4.06 -20.00 12.29
C ILE A 164 -4.56 -20.28 13.72
N PHE A 165 -5.66 -19.64 14.12
CA PHE A 165 -6.19 -19.67 15.49
C PHE A 165 -7.39 -20.58 15.67
N ASP A 166 -7.95 -21.11 14.59
CA ASP A 166 -9.03 -22.08 14.63
C ASP A 166 -8.57 -23.33 15.39
N ARG A 167 -9.31 -23.66 16.45
CA ARG A 167 -9.07 -24.80 17.33
C ARG A 167 -10.07 -25.94 17.10
N GLY A 168 -10.86 -25.92 16.02
CA GLY A 168 -11.57 -27.13 15.57
C GLY A 168 -10.62 -27.92 14.65
N GLU A 169 -10.23 -29.17 14.88
CA GLU A 169 -10.89 -30.30 15.51
C GLU A 169 -9.83 -31.23 16.13
N CYS A 170 -9.35 -30.95 17.35
CA CYS A 170 -8.53 -31.90 18.12
C CYS A 170 -9.29 -32.45 19.34
N SER A 171 -10.59 -32.69 19.18
CA SER A 171 -11.48 -33.24 20.23
C SER A 171 -12.51 -34.26 19.72
N LEU A 172 -12.40 -34.75 18.47
CA LEU A 172 -13.34 -35.74 17.91
C LEU A 172 -12.70 -37.11 17.59
N VAL A 173 -11.60 -37.46 18.25
CA VAL A 173 -11.24 -38.89 18.40
C VAL A 173 -11.79 -39.34 19.77
N PRO A 174 -12.99 -39.93 19.86
CA PRO A 174 -13.36 -40.63 21.07
C PRO A 174 -12.38 -41.80 21.22
N ASN A 175 -11.68 -41.85 22.35
CA ASN A 175 -10.99 -43.06 22.78
C ASN A 175 -11.97 -44.24 22.73
N ARG A 176 -11.78 -45.14 21.77
CA ARG A 176 -12.24 -46.54 21.81
C ARG A 176 -11.20 -47.42 21.15
#